data_AF-A0AAJ1Y1M5-F1
#
_entry.id   AF-A0AAJ1Y1M5-F1
#
_cell.length_a   1.000
_cell.length_b   1.000
_cell.length_c   1.000
_cell.angle_alpha   90.00
_cell.angle_beta   90.00
_cell.angle_gamma   90.00
#
_symmetry.space_group_name_H-M   'P 1'
#
loop_
_entity.id
_entity.type
_entity.pdbx_description
1 polymer ?
#
loop_
_entity_poly.entity_id
_entity_poly.type
_entity_poly.pdbx_seq_one_letter_code
_entity_poly.pdbx_strand_id
1 'polypeptide(L)'
;MADIVQLKENGNAKYMKTHVDGLDGIDGKLVKATGNETILGTKNFQDGLQFKGLTVQAGMIERAITMADRSDTTNITDVNGKLTRIGNIVFLTFNFKCDNWPTGTETRWIITIPKGYKRDQGYPAQTALSLVRNANQPADARAYIDQNSVIQVKSGNGSSYVSGMWITPDVWPV
;
A
#
# COMPACT_ATOMS: atom_id res chain seq x y z
N MET A 1 14.62 -32.46 35.59
CA MET A 1 14.38 -31.31 36.49
C MET A 1 15.62 -30.45 36.40
N ALA A 2 15.50 -29.19 35.98
CA ALA A 2 16.65 -28.27 35.95
C ALA A 2 16.79 -27.66 37.36
N ASP A 3 17.98 -27.76 37.94
CA ASP A 3 18.29 -27.12 39.22
C ASP A 3 18.26 -25.60 39.05
N ILE A 4 17.28 -24.96 39.68
CA ILE A 4 17.21 -23.51 39.79
C ILE A 4 18.19 -23.12 40.90
N VAL A 5 19.38 -22.66 40.53
CA VAL A 5 20.36 -22.15 41.49
C VAL A 5 19.94 -20.75 41.94
N GLN A 6 19.41 -20.65 43.16
CA GLN A 6 19.14 -19.37 43.83
C GLN A 6 20.46 -18.76 44.33
N LEU A 7 20.90 -17.64 43.76
CA LEU A 7 21.99 -16.85 44.33
C LEU A 7 21.45 -16.02 45.50
N LYS A 8 21.99 -16.24 46.70
CA LYS A 8 21.71 -15.42 47.90
C LYS A 8 22.96 -14.62 48.24
N GLU A 9 22.81 -13.32 48.44
CA GLU A 9 23.87 -12.46 48.97
C GLU A 9 23.38 -11.89 50.31
N ASN A 10 24.12 -12.13 51.39
CA ASN A 10 23.75 -11.76 52.76
C ASN A 10 22.36 -12.28 53.20
N GLY A 11 21.97 -13.48 52.78
CA GLY A 11 20.70 -14.11 53.17
C GLY A 11 19.46 -13.64 52.41
N ASN A 12 19.59 -12.61 51.57
CA ASN A 12 18.50 -12.10 50.74
C ASN A 12 18.57 -12.68 49.33
N ALA A 13 17.41 -13.02 48.77
CA ALA A 13 17.30 -13.44 47.37
C ALA A 13 17.64 -12.25 46.48
N LYS A 14 18.78 -12.31 45.80
CA LYS A 14 19.18 -11.33 44.79
C LYS A 14 19.00 -12.05 43.46
N TYR A 15 18.40 -11.38 42.48
CA TYR A 15 18.12 -11.94 41.14
C TYR A 15 16.91 -12.90 41.07
N MET A 16 15.74 -12.48 41.58
CA MET A 16 14.44 -13.05 41.15
C MET A 16 14.08 -12.56 39.73
N LYS A 17 15.01 -12.65 38.77
CA LYS A 17 14.60 -12.63 37.37
C LYS A 17 14.27 -14.08 37.04
N THR A 18 13.01 -14.36 36.74
CA THR A 18 12.64 -15.58 36.04
C THR A 18 13.62 -15.74 34.88
N HIS A 19 14.25 -16.91 34.71
CA HIS A 19 15.28 -17.20 33.68
C HIS A 19 14.92 -16.76 32.25
N VAL A 20 13.67 -16.37 32.00
CA VAL A 20 13.12 -15.90 30.74
C VAL A 20 13.47 -14.43 30.44
N ASP A 21 13.71 -13.59 31.46
CA ASP A 21 13.95 -12.13 31.29
C ASP A 21 15.27 -11.67 31.94
N GLY A 22 16.12 -12.62 32.31
CA GLY A 22 17.32 -12.43 33.15
C GLY A 22 18.65 -12.40 32.41
N LEU A 23 18.73 -11.79 31.22
CA LEU A 23 20.02 -11.60 30.56
C LEU A 23 20.66 -10.29 31.04
N ASP A 24 21.83 -10.39 31.68
CA ASP A 24 22.61 -9.24 32.10
C ASP A 24 23.11 -8.45 30.88
N GLY A 25 22.96 -7.12 30.91
CA GLY A 25 23.42 -6.23 29.86
C GLY A 25 22.44 -5.95 28.72
N ILE A 26 21.24 -6.54 28.73
CA ILE A 26 20.19 -6.23 27.75
C ILE A 26 19.05 -5.48 28.46
N ASP A 27 18.82 -4.24 28.04
CA ASP A 27 17.63 -3.49 28.41
C ASP A 27 16.48 -3.88 27.45
N GLY A 28 15.76 -4.96 27.78
CA GLY A 28 14.60 -5.40 27.01
C GLY A 28 14.39 -6.91 26.97
N LYS A 29 13.50 -7.33 26.06
CA LYS A 29 13.11 -8.73 25.84
C LYS A 29 13.62 -9.23 24.50
N LEU A 30 14.21 -10.43 24.48
CA LEU A 30 14.62 -11.08 23.24
C LEU A 30 13.40 -11.56 22.44
N VAL A 31 13.54 -11.50 21.11
CA VAL A 31 12.59 -12.09 20.16
C VAL A 31 12.95 -13.56 19.93
N LYS A 32 11.96 -14.45 20.00
CA LYS A 32 12.19 -15.88 19.80
C LYS A 32 12.25 -16.25 18.32
N ALA A 33 13.01 -17.30 18.00
CA ALA A 33 13.08 -17.87 16.65
C ALA A 33 11.81 -18.65 16.26
N THR A 34 10.92 -18.95 17.22
CA THR A 34 9.69 -19.72 17.02
C THR A 34 8.53 -19.16 17.85
N GLY A 35 7.31 -19.45 17.42
CA GLY A 35 6.09 -18.96 18.06
C GLY A 35 5.68 -17.56 17.60
N ASN A 36 4.43 -17.20 17.87
CA ASN A 36 3.89 -15.90 17.50
C ASN A 36 4.23 -14.87 18.59
N GLU A 37 4.82 -13.73 18.20
CA GLU A 37 5.17 -12.62 19.10
C GLU A 37 4.90 -11.27 18.43
N THR A 38 4.54 -10.25 19.23
CA THR A 38 4.45 -8.85 18.78
C THR A 38 5.74 -8.12 19.13
N ILE A 39 6.37 -7.46 18.15
CA ILE A 39 7.64 -6.71 18.32
C ILE A 39 7.35 -5.22 18.12
N LEU A 40 7.70 -4.38 19.10
CA LEU A 40 7.49 -2.92 19.05
C LEU A 40 8.79 -2.15 18.78
N GLY A 41 8.65 -0.93 18.25
CA GLY A 41 9.75 0.00 17.95
C GLY A 41 10.51 -0.28 16.65
N THR A 42 11.30 0.69 16.18
CA THR A 42 12.06 0.60 14.92
C THR A 42 13.09 -0.52 14.95
N LYS A 43 13.24 -1.24 13.83
CA LYS A 43 14.24 -2.31 13.62
C LYS A 43 14.97 -2.06 12.31
N ASN A 44 16.30 -2.02 12.38
CA ASN A 44 17.16 -1.90 11.22
C ASN A 44 17.78 -3.26 10.92
N PHE A 45 17.64 -3.76 9.69
CA PHE A 45 18.19 -5.03 9.25
C PHE A 45 19.32 -4.77 8.25
N GLN A 46 20.57 -4.98 8.67
CA GLN A 46 21.76 -4.69 7.86
C GLN A 46 21.77 -5.48 6.53
N ASP A 47 21.33 -6.73 6.57
CA ASP A 47 21.34 -7.64 5.42
C ASP A 47 19.96 -7.74 4.71
N GLY A 48 19.02 -6.85 5.07
CA GLY A 48 17.64 -6.87 4.58
C GLY A 48 16.73 -7.87 5.29
N LEU A 49 15.43 -7.76 5.03
CA LEU A 49 14.40 -8.62 5.62
C LEU A 49 13.99 -9.71 4.62
N GLN A 50 13.89 -10.96 5.08
CA GLN A 50 13.44 -12.10 4.26
C GLN A 50 12.15 -12.73 4.83
N PHE A 51 11.30 -13.21 3.94
CA PHE A 51 10.15 -14.05 4.25
C PHE A 51 10.25 -15.33 3.44
N LYS A 52 10.40 -16.48 4.12
CA LYS A 52 10.61 -17.80 3.49
C LYS A 52 11.78 -17.83 2.48
N GLY A 53 12.88 -17.16 2.81
CA GLY A 53 14.07 -17.09 1.96
C GLY A 53 13.96 -16.13 0.77
N LEU A 54 12.87 -15.37 0.65
CA LEU A 54 12.68 -14.34 -0.37
C LEU A 54 12.78 -12.96 0.26
N THR A 55 13.41 -12.00 -0.41
CA THR A 55 13.50 -10.62 0.06
C THR A 55 12.10 -10.01 0.23
N VAL A 56 11.81 -9.43 1.39
CA VAL A 56 10.58 -8.68 1.64
C VAL A 56 10.68 -7.32 0.96
N GLN A 57 9.87 -7.10 -0.08
CA GLN A 57 9.65 -5.76 -0.61
C GLN A 57 8.85 -4.94 0.42
N ALA A 58 9.37 -3.75 0.76
CA ALA A 58 9.00 -2.98 1.94
C ALA A 58 7.48 -2.73 2.06
N GLY A 59 6.86 -3.21 3.14
CA GLY A 59 5.53 -2.80 3.61
C GLY A 59 4.34 -3.14 2.70
N MET A 60 3.15 -3.19 3.31
CA MET A 60 1.86 -3.20 2.60
C MET A 60 0.96 -2.15 3.24
N ILE A 61 0.39 -1.28 2.43
CA ILE A 61 -0.59 -0.28 2.86
C ILE A 61 -1.74 -0.22 1.87
N GLU A 62 -2.93 0.08 2.38
CA GLU A 62 -4.11 0.33 1.58
C GLU A 62 -4.63 1.74 1.86
N ARG A 63 -5.07 2.43 0.81
CA ARG A 63 -5.74 3.72 0.90
C ARG A 63 -7.00 3.69 0.06
N ALA A 64 -8.13 4.02 0.66
CA ALA A 64 -9.38 4.19 -0.07
C ALA A 64 -9.27 5.35 -1.07
N ILE A 65 -9.91 5.20 -2.23
CA ILE A 65 -10.19 6.32 -3.15
C ILE A 65 -11.44 7.01 -2.65
N THR A 66 -11.38 8.33 -2.54
CA THR A 66 -12.48 9.15 -2.01
C THR A 66 -12.86 10.24 -3.00
N MET A 67 -13.98 10.91 -2.75
CA MET A 67 -14.45 12.03 -3.58
C MET A 67 -13.45 13.19 -3.67
N ALA A 68 -12.52 13.31 -2.73
CA ALA A 68 -11.44 14.31 -2.73
C ALA A 68 -10.33 13.99 -3.76
N ASP A 69 -10.23 12.74 -4.21
CA ASP A 69 -9.24 12.31 -5.19
C ASP A 69 -9.67 12.59 -6.64
N ARG A 70 -10.93 12.99 -6.85
CA ARG A 70 -11.46 13.31 -8.18
C ARG A 70 -10.68 14.47 -8.80
N SER A 71 -10.28 14.31 -10.06
CA SER A 71 -9.70 15.40 -10.83
C SER A 71 -10.80 16.26 -11.48
N ASP A 72 -11.79 15.62 -12.13
CA ASP A 72 -13.02 16.28 -12.59
C ASP A 72 -14.10 16.21 -11.50
N THR A 73 -14.21 17.27 -10.71
CA THR A 73 -15.16 17.37 -9.58
C THR A 73 -16.60 17.68 -10.02
N THR A 74 -16.80 18.03 -11.29
CA THR A 74 -18.10 18.42 -11.85
C THR A 74 -18.84 17.23 -12.44
N ASN A 75 -18.17 16.39 -13.23
CA ASN A 75 -18.85 15.36 -14.04
C ASN A 75 -18.72 13.94 -13.47
N ILE A 76 -17.69 13.70 -12.64
CA ILE A 76 -17.53 12.41 -11.96
C ILE A 76 -18.34 12.45 -10.68
N THR A 77 -19.51 11.81 -10.66
CA THR A 77 -20.49 11.94 -9.58
C THR A 77 -20.21 11.02 -8.39
N ASP A 78 -19.43 9.95 -8.60
CA ASP A 78 -19.08 8.99 -7.56
C ASP A 78 -17.77 8.27 -7.87
N VAL A 79 -17.04 7.87 -6.83
CA VAL A 79 -15.84 7.02 -6.89
C VAL A 79 -15.78 6.09 -5.68
N ASN A 80 -15.42 4.83 -5.90
CA ASN A 80 -15.22 3.87 -4.83
C ASN A 80 -14.17 2.83 -5.23
N GLY A 81 -13.20 2.60 -4.37
CA GLY A 81 -12.09 1.69 -4.64
C GLY A 81 -10.91 1.92 -3.73
N LYS A 82 -9.75 1.37 -4.09
CA LYS A 82 -8.53 1.51 -3.30
C LYS A 82 -7.26 1.45 -4.13
N LEU A 83 -6.21 2.00 -3.53
CA LEU A 83 -4.82 1.81 -3.91
C LEU A 83 -4.17 0.90 -2.86
N THR A 84 -3.56 -0.19 -3.29
CA THR A 84 -2.78 -1.09 -2.44
C THR A 84 -1.32 -0.99 -2.88
N ARG A 85 -0.42 -0.54 -2.00
CA ARG A 85 1.02 -0.46 -2.29
C ARG A 85 1.77 -1.56 -1.54
N ILE A 86 2.58 -2.31 -2.28
CA ILE A 86 3.48 -3.36 -1.78
C ILE A 86 4.89 -3.02 -2.28
N GLY A 87 5.78 -2.55 -1.42
CA GLY A 87 7.07 -2.01 -1.85
C GLY A 87 6.91 -0.87 -2.86
N ASN A 88 7.50 -1.02 -4.03
CA ASN A 88 7.40 -0.06 -5.11
C ASN A 88 6.27 -0.39 -6.09
N ILE A 89 5.47 -1.43 -5.86
CA ILE A 89 4.37 -1.81 -6.73
C ILE A 89 3.07 -1.24 -6.16
N VAL A 90 2.29 -0.57 -7.00
CA VAL A 90 0.95 -0.10 -6.66
C VAL A 90 -0.06 -0.90 -7.47
N PHE A 91 -1.07 -1.42 -6.80
CA PHE A 91 -2.27 -2.00 -7.37
C PHE A 91 -3.44 -1.03 -7.23
N LEU A 92 -4.22 -0.91 -8.28
CA LEU A 92 -5.40 -0.06 -8.35
C LEU A 92 -6.61 -0.91 -8.71
N THR A 93 -7.68 -0.74 -7.94
CA THR A 93 -9.02 -1.20 -8.32
C THR A 93 -10.05 -0.19 -7.86
N PHE A 94 -10.84 0.35 -8.79
CA PHE A 94 -11.91 1.28 -8.44
C PHE A 94 -13.02 1.31 -9.48
N ASN A 95 -14.19 1.79 -9.06
CA ASN A 95 -15.23 2.25 -9.95
C ASN A 95 -15.35 3.78 -9.87
N PHE A 96 -15.83 4.36 -10.96
CA PHE A 96 -16.34 5.72 -10.97
C PHE A 96 -17.68 5.77 -11.70
N LYS A 97 -18.46 6.83 -11.44
CA LYS A 97 -19.70 7.13 -12.14
C LYS A 97 -19.58 8.49 -12.83
N CYS A 98 -20.04 8.57 -14.07
CA CYS A 98 -20.15 9.82 -14.82
C CYS A 98 -21.53 9.90 -15.46
N ASP A 99 -22.38 10.83 -15.02
CA ASP A 99 -23.77 10.90 -15.51
C ASP A 99 -23.95 11.84 -16.70
N ASN A 100 -23.08 12.84 -16.80
CA ASN A 100 -23.10 13.82 -17.89
C ASN A 100 -21.76 13.82 -18.60
N TRP A 101 -21.57 12.86 -19.50
CA TRP A 101 -20.41 12.82 -20.38
C TRP A 101 -20.56 13.90 -21.46
N PRO A 102 -19.74 14.95 -21.43
CA PRO A 102 -19.91 16.06 -22.36
C PRO A 102 -19.52 15.63 -23.77
N THR A 103 -20.35 16.02 -24.73
CA THR A 103 -20.14 15.75 -26.15
C THR A 103 -18.80 16.34 -26.61
N GLY A 104 -18.05 15.58 -27.42
CA GLY A 104 -16.77 16.04 -27.97
C GLY A 104 -15.56 15.95 -27.04
N THR A 105 -15.70 15.50 -25.78
CA THR A 105 -14.54 15.24 -24.92
C THR A 105 -14.08 13.80 -25.07
N GLU A 106 -12.88 13.61 -25.62
CA GLU A 106 -12.36 12.28 -25.89
C GLU A 106 -11.89 11.53 -24.65
N THR A 107 -11.48 12.19 -23.57
CA THR A 107 -10.96 11.53 -22.36
C THR A 107 -11.17 12.44 -21.15
N ARG A 108 -11.45 11.85 -19.98
CA ARG A 108 -11.74 12.54 -18.72
C ARG A 108 -10.68 12.26 -17.68
N TRP A 109 -10.29 13.26 -16.91
CA TRP A 109 -9.42 13.12 -15.75
C TRP A 109 -10.24 12.65 -14.54
N ILE A 110 -10.12 11.38 -14.19
CA ILE A 110 -10.98 10.77 -13.18
C ILE A 110 -10.39 10.97 -11.79
N ILE A 111 -9.16 10.52 -11.56
CA ILE A 111 -8.50 10.52 -10.25
C ILE A 111 -7.11 11.13 -10.37
N THR A 112 -6.79 12.09 -9.51
CA THR A 112 -5.41 12.51 -9.26
C THR A 112 -4.80 11.51 -8.28
N ILE A 113 -3.74 10.79 -8.69
CA ILE A 113 -3.12 9.79 -7.82
C ILE A 113 -2.45 10.52 -6.63
N PRO A 114 -2.75 10.12 -5.39
CA PRO A 114 -2.19 10.74 -4.19
C PRO A 114 -0.67 10.57 -4.10
N LYS A 115 -0.02 11.49 -3.38
CA LYS A 115 1.40 11.37 -3.04
C LYS A 115 1.65 10.04 -2.31
N GLY A 116 2.77 9.40 -2.62
CA GLY A 116 3.12 8.09 -2.09
C GLY A 116 2.62 6.93 -2.96
N TYR A 117 1.96 7.22 -4.09
CA TYR A 117 1.44 6.22 -5.02
C TYR A 117 1.69 6.60 -6.49
N LYS A 118 2.30 7.76 -6.78
CA LYS A 118 2.46 8.26 -8.15
C LYS A 118 3.36 7.37 -8.98
N ARG A 119 3.10 7.29 -10.28
CA ARG A 119 4.02 6.62 -11.21
C ARG A 119 5.24 7.50 -11.49
N ASP A 120 6.25 6.93 -12.15
CA ASP A 120 7.31 7.75 -12.73
C ASP A 120 6.78 8.66 -13.85
N GLN A 121 7.49 9.75 -14.13
CA GLN A 121 7.19 10.64 -15.28
C GLN A 121 7.88 10.15 -16.57
N GLY A 122 8.40 8.92 -16.55
CA GLY A 122 9.20 8.34 -17.62
C GLY A 122 8.38 7.86 -18.81
N TYR A 123 9.03 7.14 -19.71
CA TYR A 123 8.40 6.49 -20.85
C TYR A 123 7.89 5.09 -20.48
N PRO A 124 6.75 4.63 -21.03
CA PRO A 124 5.87 5.36 -21.95
C PRO A 124 5.09 6.47 -21.22
N ALA A 125 4.74 7.53 -21.97
CA ALA A 125 4.01 8.69 -21.44
C ALA A 125 2.62 8.33 -20.86
N GLN A 126 2.12 7.13 -21.20
CA GLN A 126 0.87 6.59 -20.71
C GLN A 126 1.08 5.13 -20.28
N THR A 127 0.69 4.79 -19.05
CA THR A 127 0.60 3.39 -18.60
C THR A 127 -0.83 2.95 -18.77
N ALA A 128 -1.06 1.95 -19.62
CA ALA A 128 -2.39 1.43 -19.86
C ALA A 128 -3.00 0.80 -18.59
N LEU A 129 -4.30 1.01 -18.43
CA LEU A 129 -5.12 0.39 -17.40
C LEU A 129 -6.22 -0.43 -18.07
N SER A 130 -6.70 -1.46 -17.36
CA SER A 130 -7.88 -2.19 -17.78
C SER A 130 -9.14 -1.36 -17.49
N LEU A 131 -10.06 -1.32 -18.44
CA LEU A 131 -11.36 -0.69 -18.33
C LEU A 131 -12.44 -1.73 -18.61
N VAL A 132 -13.40 -1.85 -17.70
CA VAL A 132 -14.58 -2.71 -17.84
C VAL A 132 -15.84 -1.91 -17.56
N ARG A 133 -16.89 -2.18 -18.34
CA ARG A 133 -18.23 -1.65 -18.12
C ARG A 133 -19.26 -2.77 -18.20
N ASN A 134 -20.32 -2.66 -17.40
CA ASN A 134 -21.51 -3.49 -17.53
C ASN A 134 -22.59 -2.77 -18.37
N ALA A 135 -22.18 -2.22 -19.53
CA ALA A 135 -22.99 -1.43 -20.45
C ALA A 135 -22.26 -1.26 -21.79
N ASN A 136 -22.92 -0.64 -22.78
CA ASN A 136 -22.29 -0.27 -24.04
C ASN A 136 -21.11 0.67 -23.82
N GLN A 137 -19.96 0.30 -24.35
CA GLN A 137 -18.70 1.03 -24.30
C GLN A 137 -18.38 1.56 -25.70
N PRO A 138 -17.91 2.81 -25.87
CA PRO A 138 -17.50 3.30 -27.18
C PRO A 138 -16.31 2.49 -27.69
N ALA A 139 -16.20 2.35 -29.01
CA ALA A 139 -15.19 1.50 -29.65
C ALA A 139 -13.75 1.92 -29.33
N ASP A 140 -13.52 3.17 -28.96
CA ASP A 140 -12.23 3.75 -28.62
C ASP A 140 -12.04 4.01 -27.12
N ALA A 141 -12.85 3.33 -26.31
CA ALA A 141 -12.73 3.38 -24.87
C ALA A 141 -11.35 2.90 -24.39
N ARG A 142 -10.82 3.63 -23.42
CA ARG A 142 -9.43 3.49 -22.96
C ARG A 142 -9.32 3.98 -21.53
N ALA A 143 -8.39 3.40 -20.78
CA ALA A 143 -7.98 3.90 -19.47
C ALA A 143 -6.46 3.89 -19.39
N TYR A 144 -5.88 4.93 -18.82
CA TYR A 144 -4.42 5.03 -18.64
C TYR A 144 -4.06 6.01 -17.53
N ILE A 145 -2.80 5.95 -17.09
CA ILE A 145 -2.18 6.93 -16.20
C ILE A 145 -1.21 7.77 -17.03
N ASP A 146 -1.38 9.09 -17.04
CA ASP A 146 -0.46 10.02 -17.69
C ASP A 146 0.81 10.29 -16.85
N GLN A 147 1.76 11.04 -17.42
CA GLN A 147 3.00 11.42 -16.73
C GLN A 147 2.76 12.33 -15.51
N ASN A 148 1.61 12.98 -15.40
CA ASN A 148 1.24 13.77 -14.23
C ASN A 148 0.61 12.92 -13.12
N SER A 149 0.57 11.59 -13.30
CA SER A 149 -0.09 10.64 -12.40
C SER A 149 -1.58 10.94 -12.22
N VAL A 150 -2.25 11.29 -13.32
CA VAL A 150 -3.70 11.40 -13.37
C VAL A 150 -4.25 10.23 -14.15
N ILE A 151 -5.23 9.54 -13.56
CA ILE A 151 -5.97 8.46 -14.22
C ILE A 151 -6.96 9.10 -15.17
N GLN A 152 -6.80 8.77 -16.45
CA GLN A 152 -7.60 9.29 -17.54
C GLN A 152 -8.41 8.16 -18.18
N VAL A 153 -9.69 8.39 -18.42
CA VAL A 153 -10.61 7.37 -18.95
C VAL A 153 -11.52 7.93 -20.03
N LYS A 154 -11.73 7.15 -21.10
CA LYS A 154 -12.84 7.28 -22.04
C LYS A 154 -13.74 6.07 -21.88
N SER A 155 -14.98 6.27 -21.43
CA SER A 155 -15.90 5.17 -21.15
C SER A 155 -17.37 5.46 -21.50
N GLY A 156 -17.85 6.68 -21.28
CA GLY A 156 -19.25 7.10 -21.51
C GLY A 156 -20.08 7.22 -20.22
N ASN A 157 -21.39 7.48 -20.35
CA ASN A 157 -22.29 7.70 -19.20
C ASN A 157 -22.52 6.42 -18.39
N GLY A 158 -22.54 6.54 -17.06
CA GLY A 158 -22.82 5.50 -16.09
C GLY A 158 -21.58 5.04 -15.33
N SER A 159 -21.64 3.82 -14.79
CA SER A 159 -20.54 3.23 -14.02
C SER A 159 -19.48 2.61 -14.92
N SER A 160 -18.22 2.77 -14.53
CA SER A 160 -17.06 2.17 -15.17
C SER A 160 -16.09 1.68 -14.10
N TYR A 161 -15.41 0.56 -14.38
CA TYR A 161 -14.47 -0.09 -13.47
C TYR A 161 -13.09 -0.07 -14.09
N VAL A 162 -12.10 0.33 -13.31
CA VAL A 162 -10.72 0.47 -13.76
C VAL A 162 -9.80 -0.26 -12.81
N SER A 163 -8.85 -0.98 -13.37
CA SER A 163 -7.81 -1.67 -12.61
C SER A 163 -6.47 -1.62 -13.31
N GLY A 164 -5.40 -1.79 -12.54
CA GLY A 164 -4.06 -1.93 -13.09
C GLY A 164 -2.99 -1.89 -12.02
N MET A 165 -1.75 -1.85 -12.48
CA MET A 165 -0.58 -1.76 -11.61
C MET A 165 0.53 -0.95 -12.25
N TRP A 166 1.38 -0.35 -11.42
CA TRP A 166 2.57 0.36 -11.86
C TRP A 166 3.63 0.36 -10.76
N ILE A 167 4.84 0.80 -11.13
CA ILE A 167 5.93 1.03 -10.20
C ILE A 167 5.89 2.49 -9.75
N THR A 168 5.94 2.73 -8.44
CA THR A 168 6.04 4.06 -7.85
C THR A 168 7.47 4.37 -7.39
N PRO A 169 8.04 5.51 -7.81
CA PRO A 169 9.28 6.04 -7.24
C PRO A 169 9.02 6.89 -5.99
N ASP A 170 7.76 7.14 -5.60
CA ASP A 170 7.46 7.97 -4.45
C ASP A 170 8.02 7.35 -3.17
N VAL A 171 8.48 8.20 -2.26
CA VAL A 171 8.75 7.82 -0.88
C VAL A 171 7.54 7.11 -0.26
N TRP A 172 7.78 6.21 0.68
CA TRP A 172 6.70 5.53 1.40
C TRP A 172 5.79 6.58 2.06
N PRO A 173 4.44 6.49 1.94
CA PRO A 173 3.56 7.43 2.62
C PRO A 173 3.63 7.16 4.13
N VAL A 174 3.89 8.22 4.90
CA VAL A 174 3.89 8.22 6.37
C VAL A 174 2.49 8.54 6.88
#